data_AF-X0VP23-F1
#
_entry.id   AF-X0VP23-F1
#
_cell.length_a   1.000
_cell.length_b   1.000
_cell.length_c   1.000
_cell.angle_alpha   90.00
_cell.angle_beta   90.00
_cell.angle_gamma   90.00
#
_symmetry.space_group_name_H-M   'P 1'
#
loop_
_entity.id
_entity.type
_entity.pdbx_description
1 polymer ?
#
loop_
_entity_poly.entity_id
_entity_poly.type
_entity_poly.pdbx_seq_one_letter_code
_entity_poly.pdbx_strand_id
1 'polypeptide(L)'
;HTNGAMRPEPLKALLKYMDAAVVDLKGFTDEFYTKLSSAKLEPVLQTLKIIKEEGVWLEIVNLIVPTKNDNIEDIKKMCEWIKENLGEETPIHFSRFFPAYKLLKLPPTPIATLEHARKIALEVGMHYVSIGNVPGHKANSTYCPKCGNILISRVHFMVLANNIVEGRCKFCGHEIPGIWRDINSTRSSH
;
A
#
# COMPACT_ATOMS: atom_id res chain seq x y z
N HIS A 1 8.49 2.46 7.71
CA HIS A 1 7.19 3.14 7.53
C HIS A 1 7.40 4.65 7.62
N THR A 2 6.87 5.44 6.68
CA THR A 2 7.10 6.89 6.61
C THR A 2 5.88 7.63 6.03
N ASN A 3 5.81 8.95 6.23
CA ASN A 3 4.81 9.81 5.60
C ASN A 3 5.17 10.23 4.16
N GLY A 4 6.32 9.81 3.65
CA GLY A 4 6.75 10.04 2.28
C GLY A 4 7.27 11.46 1.98
N ALA A 5 7.45 12.32 2.98
CA ALA A 5 7.99 13.67 2.76
C ALA A 5 9.49 13.70 3.08
N MET A 6 10.35 13.36 2.10
CA MET A 6 11.81 13.42 2.24
C MET A 6 12.45 14.06 1.00
N ARG A 7 13.58 14.75 1.18
CA ARG A 7 14.37 15.26 0.06
C ARG A 7 14.99 14.10 -0.73
N PRO A 8 15.14 14.21 -2.06
CA PRO A 8 15.66 13.11 -2.89
C PRO A 8 17.04 12.57 -2.47
N GLU A 9 18.00 13.45 -2.19
CA GLU A 9 19.38 13.04 -1.84
C GLU A 9 19.47 12.18 -0.57
N PRO A 10 18.94 12.62 0.59
CA PRO A 10 18.96 11.78 1.79
C PRO A 10 18.09 10.53 1.64
N LEU A 11 17.00 10.59 0.87
CA LEU A 11 16.18 9.42 0.57
C LEU A 11 17.00 8.36 -0.15
N LYS A 12 17.68 8.71 -1.25
CA LYS A 12 18.53 7.78 -2.01
C LYS A 12 19.66 7.21 -1.15
N ALA A 13 20.30 8.03 -0.31
CA ALA A 13 21.32 7.56 0.60
C ALA A 13 20.80 6.51 1.60
N LEU A 14 19.58 6.72 2.12
CA LEU A 14 18.94 5.79 3.04
C LEU A 14 18.51 4.49 2.36
N LEU A 15 17.95 4.57 1.15
CA LEU A 15 17.40 3.42 0.42
C LEU A 15 18.44 2.33 0.12
N LYS A 16 19.73 2.69 0.02
CA LYS A 16 20.83 1.73 -0.12
C LYS A 16 20.89 0.66 0.99
N TYR A 17 20.30 0.96 2.14
CA TYR A 17 20.30 0.09 3.31
C TYR A 17 18.92 -0.49 3.62
N MET A 18 17.96 -0.36 2.70
CA MET A 18 16.57 -0.79 2.91
C MET A 18 16.16 -1.83 1.87
N ASP A 19 15.59 -2.94 2.34
CA ASP A 19 14.95 -3.92 1.46
C ASP A 19 13.55 -3.46 1.03
N ALA A 20 12.81 -2.82 1.94
CA ALA A 20 11.42 -2.42 1.76
C ALA A 20 11.09 -1.08 2.43
N ALA A 21 10.14 -0.35 1.85
CA ALA A 21 9.56 0.88 2.37
C ALA A 21 8.03 0.83 2.31
N VAL A 22 7.40 1.24 3.41
CA VAL A 22 5.94 1.45 3.48
C VAL A 22 5.70 2.94 3.61
N VAL A 23 4.91 3.51 2.70
CA VAL A 23 4.68 4.96 2.60
C VAL A 23 3.20 5.27 2.71
N ASP A 24 2.86 6.23 3.57
CA ASP A 24 1.50 6.75 3.66
C ASP A 24 1.19 7.75 2.53
N LEU A 25 0.34 7.37 1.58
CA LEU A 25 -0.27 8.30 0.64
C LEU A 25 -1.64 8.71 1.18
N LYS A 26 -1.67 9.77 2.00
CA LYS A 26 -2.84 10.12 2.82
C LYS A 26 -3.95 10.84 2.06
N GLY A 27 -3.68 11.40 0.89
CA GLY A 27 -4.68 12.00 0.03
C GLY A 27 -4.15 12.09 -1.38
N PHE A 28 -5.02 12.48 -2.31
CA PHE A 28 -4.64 12.62 -3.72
C PHE A 28 -5.05 13.98 -4.31
N THR A 29 -5.22 14.96 -3.43
CA THR A 29 -5.49 16.36 -3.78
C THR A 29 -4.64 17.27 -2.91
N ASP A 30 -4.13 18.37 -3.47
CA ASP A 30 -3.37 19.36 -2.69
C ASP A 30 -4.23 20.01 -1.59
N GLU A 31 -5.55 20.07 -1.79
CA GLU A 31 -6.51 20.55 -0.79
C GLU A 31 -6.47 19.72 0.50
N PHE A 32 -6.38 18.39 0.38
CA PHE A 32 -6.26 17.51 1.55
C PHE A 32 -4.99 17.86 2.35
N TYR A 33 -3.86 17.99 1.65
CA TYR A 33 -2.57 18.22 2.28
C TYR A 33 -2.49 19.59 2.94
N THR A 34 -2.97 20.65 2.27
CA THR A 34 -2.98 22.02 2.79
C THR A 34 -3.93 22.22 3.98
N LYS A 35 -5.07 21.53 4.03
CA LYS A 35 -6.04 21.64 5.13
C LYS A 35 -5.65 20.85 6.39
N LEU A 36 -4.90 19.76 6.24
CA LEU A 36 -4.54 18.87 7.36
C LEU A 36 -3.09 19.01 7.81
N SER A 37 -2.22 19.61 6.99
CA SER A 37 -0.78 19.73 7.25
C SER A 37 -0.14 20.86 6.43
N SER A 38 1.14 21.16 6.67
CA SER A 38 1.94 22.02 5.78
C SER A 38 2.59 21.25 4.62
N ALA A 39 2.22 19.98 4.43
CA ALA A 39 2.78 19.14 3.38
C ALA A 39 2.11 19.41 2.02
N LYS A 40 2.67 18.83 0.96
CA LYS A 40 2.14 18.87 -0.41
C LYS A 40 2.07 17.44 -0.95
N LEU A 41 1.21 17.19 -1.95
CA LEU A 41 1.11 15.88 -2.58
C LEU A 41 2.39 15.55 -3.38
N GLU A 42 2.86 16.49 -4.19
CA GLU A 42 3.97 16.27 -5.13
C GLU A 42 5.25 15.70 -4.50
N PRO A 43 5.76 16.18 -3.34
CA PRO A 43 6.92 15.58 -2.69
C PRO A 43 6.74 14.11 -2.30
N VAL A 44 5.51 13.70 -1.96
CA VAL A 44 5.19 12.30 -1.64
C VAL A 44 5.22 11.45 -2.91
N LEU A 45 4.62 11.94 -3.99
CA LEU A 45 4.63 11.27 -5.30
C LEU A 45 6.06 11.09 -5.83
N GLN A 46 6.92 12.11 -5.70
CA GLN A 46 8.34 12.02 -6.03
C GLN A 46 9.08 10.98 -5.18
N THR A 47 8.79 10.94 -3.87
CA THR A 47 9.37 9.92 -2.97
C THR A 47 8.99 8.51 -3.39
N LEU A 48 7.72 8.27 -3.74
CA LEU A 48 7.26 6.96 -4.22
C LEU A 48 7.99 6.52 -5.50
N LYS A 49 8.15 7.43 -6.46
CA LYS A 49 8.91 7.18 -7.70
C LYS A 49 10.35 6.81 -7.41
N ILE A 50 11.04 7.60 -6.59
CA ILE A 50 12.45 7.34 -6.21
C ILE A 50 12.59 5.98 -5.54
N ILE A 51 11.71 5.62 -4.60
CA ILE A 51 11.76 4.31 -3.93
C ILE A 51 11.66 3.18 -4.96
N LYS A 52 10.73 3.31 -5.92
CA LYS A 52 10.54 2.31 -6.97
C LYS A 52 11.75 2.23 -7.92
N GLU A 53 12.30 3.37 -8.33
CA GLU A 53 13.47 3.47 -9.20
C GLU A 53 14.73 2.85 -8.58
N GLU A 54 14.91 3.00 -7.26
CA GLU A 54 16.04 2.42 -6.52
C GLU A 54 15.86 0.92 -6.23
N GLY A 55 14.78 0.28 -6.73
CA GLY A 55 14.54 -1.17 -6.61
C GLY A 55 14.15 -1.65 -5.22
N VAL A 56 13.73 -0.74 -4.33
CA VAL A 56 13.26 -1.07 -2.98
C VAL A 56 11.80 -1.52 -3.05
N TRP A 57 11.44 -2.57 -2.32
CA TRP A 57 10.05 -3.03 -2.25
C TRP A 57 9.16 -1.94 -1.65
N LEU A 58 8.16 -1.49 -2.40
CA LEU A 58 7.30 -0.38 -2.00
C LEU A 58 5.88 -0.88 -1.74
N GLU A 59 5.35 -0.57 -0.56
CA GLU A 59 3.93 -0.70 -0.22
C GLU A 59 3.34 0.66 0.12
N ILE A 60 2.09 0.88 -0.29
CA ILE A 60 1.36 2.14 -0.07
C ILE A 60 0.24 1.91 0.95
N VAL A 61 0.18 2.76 1.96
CA VAL A 61 -0.93 2.79 2.92
C VAL A 61 -1.76 4.05 2.67
N ASN A 62 -3.07 3.89 2.55
CA ASN A 62 -4.02 5.00 2.51
C ASN A 62 -5.01 4.84 3.67
N LEU A 63 -4.84 5.66 4.71
CA LEU A 63 -5.80 5.76 5.81
C LEU A 63 -6.99 6.58 5.33
N ILE A 64 -8.11 5.91 5.05
CA ILE A 64 -9.33 6.61 4.62
C ILE A 64 -9.99 7.23 5.84
N VAL A 65 -10.15 8.54 5.83
CA VAL A 65 -10.78 9.38 6.85
C VAL A 65 -12.07 9.97 6.26
N PRO A 66 -13.24 9.73 6.89
CA PRO A 66 -14.51 10.21 6.36
C PRO A 66 -14.52 11.71 6.11
N THR A 67 -15.15 12.14 5.01
CA THR A 67 -15.29 13.54 4.55
C THR A 67 -13.97 14.26 4.20
N LYS A 68 -12.84 13.55 4.23
CA LYS A 68 -11.52 14.14 4.00
C LYS A 68 -10.86 13.61 2.74
N ASN A 69 -10.78 12.29 2.60
CA ASN A 69 -10.14 11.60 1.47
C ASN A 69 -10.92 10.33 1.04
N ASP A 70 -12.20 10.25 1.37
CA ASP A 70 -13.11 9.15 1.02
C ASP A 70 -13.88 9.41 -0.28
N ASN A 71 -13.48 10.42 -1.05
CA ASN A 71 -14.04 10.69 -2.38
C ASN A 71 -13.59 9.60 -3.38
N ILE A 72 -14.56 8.96 -4.02
CA ILE A 72 -14.35 7.83 -4.93
C ILE A 72 -13.51 8.23 -6.15
N GLU A 73 -13.70 9.43 -6.68
CA GLU A 73 -13.00 9.90 -7.89
C GLU A 73 -11.54 10.18 -7.59
N ASP A 74 -11.23 10.70 -6.40
CA ASP A 74 -9.85 10.90 -5.96
C ASP A 74 -9.15 9.57 -5.66
N ILE A 75 -9.85 8.58 -5.09
CA ILE A 75 -9.33 7.22 -4.90
C ILE A 75 -9.03 6.57 -6.24
N LYS A 76 -9.91 6.73 -7.24
CA LYS A 76 -9.71 6.20 -8.59
C LYS A 76 -8.46 6.83 -9.23
N LYS A 77 -8.34 8.16 -9.23
CA LYS A 77 -7.16 8.87 -9.74
C LYS A 77 -5.87 8.44 -9.05
N MET A 78 -5.93 8.23 -7.73
CA MET A 78 -4.79 7.72 -6.96
C MET A 78 -4.37 6.32 -7.45
N CYS A 79 -5.32 5.41 -7.64
CA CYS A 79 -5.03 4.06 -8.12
C CYS A 79 -4.51 4.05 -9.56
N GLU A 80 -5.08 4.87 -10.44
CA GLU A 80 -4.63 5.04 -11.83
C GLU A 80 -3.17 5.55 -11.85
N TRP A 81 -2.88 6.58 -11.06
CA TRP A 81 -1.53 7.11 -10.95
C TRP A 81 -0.53 6.09 -10.41
N ILE A 82 -0.90 5.32 -9.37
CA ILE A 82 -0.05 4.26 -8.83
C ILE A 82 0.24 3.22 -9.91
N LYS A 83 -0.78 2.76 -10.64
CA LYS A 83 -0.61 1.79 -11.72
C LYS A 83 0.33 2.32 -12.80
N GLU A 84 0.12 3.55 -13.27
CA GLU A 84 0.90 4.17 -14.34
C GLU A 84 2.35 4.44 -13.96
N ASN A 85 2.61 4.85 -12.71
CA ASN A 85 3.92 5.35 -12.29
C ASN A 85 4.74 4.33 -11.49
N LEU A 86 4.07 3.39 -10.81
CA LEU A 86 4.70 2.43 -9.89
C LEU A 86 4.41 0.96 -10.29
N GLY A 87 3.45 0.73 -11.19
CA GLY A 87 3.04 -0.58 -11.67
C GLY A 87 1.91 -1.21 -10.86
N GLU A 88 1.09 -2.01 -11.53
CA GLU A 88 -0.08 -2.75 -10.98
C GLU A 88 0.24 -3.71 -9.83
N GLU A 89 1.50 -4.11 -9.74
CA GLU A 89 2.04 -4.98 -8.70
C GLU A 89 2.37 -4.26 -7.39
N THR A 90 2.33 -2.92 -7.35
CA THR A 90 2.59 -2.15 -6.13
C THR A 90 1.44 -2.33 -5.14
N PRO A 91 1.65 -2.94 -3.96
CA PRO A 91 0.55 -3.19 -3.04
C PRO A 91 -0.01 -1.89 -2.45
N ILE A 92 -1.34 -1.85 -2.32
CA ILE A 92 -2.06 -0.79 -1.64
C ILE A 92 -2.92 -1.34 -0.50
N HIS A 93 -2.81 -0.69 0.65
CA HIS A 93 -3.51 -1.02 1.88
C HIS A 93 -4.45 0.12 2.25
N PHE A 94 -5.75 -0.08 2.05
CA PHE A 94 -6.77 0.84 2.55
C PHE A 94 -7.01 0.56 4.02
N SER A 95 -6.69 1.52 4.89
CA SER A 95 -6.76 1.35 6.33
C SER A 95 -7.97 2.09 6.90
N ARG A 96 -8.68 1.44 7.81
CA ARG A 96 -9.80 2.03 8.54
C ARG A 96 -9.31 3.06 9.56
N PHE A 97 -9.87 4.27 9.49
CA PHE A 97 -9.71 5.28 10.52
C PHE A 97 -10.64 5.00 11.70
N PHE A 98 -10.12 5.27 12.90
CA PHE A 98 -10.88 5.38 14.14
C PHE A 98 -10.67 6.78 14.73
N PRO A 99 -11.69 7.37 15.38
CA PRO A 99 -11.61 8.72 15.92
C PRO A 99 -10.44 8.84 16.89
N ALA A 100 -9.50 9.73 16.58
CA ALA A 100 -8.30 9.95 17.37
C ALA A 100 -7.82 11.41 17.25
N TYR A 101 -7.01 11.84 18.21
CA TYR A 101 -6.36 13.15 18.23
C TYR A 101 -7.34 14.32 18.02
N LYS A 102 -7.15 15.18 17.01
CA LYS A 102 -8.01 16.34 16.72
C LYS A 102 -9.29 15.97 15.95
N LEU A 103 -9.46 14.70 15.57
CA LEU A 103 -10.56 14.22 14.73
C LEU A 103 -11.60 13.39 15.49
N LEU A 104 -11.79 13.66 16.78
CA LEU A 104 -12.74 12.93 17.65
C LEU A 104 -14.21 13.07 17.21
N LYS A 105 -14.53 14.08 16.40
CA LYS A 105 -15.90 14.34 15.93
C LYS A 105 -16.28 13.56 14.67
N LEU A 106 -15.32 12.92 14.00
CA LEU A 106 -15.60 12.08 12.84
C LEU A 106 -15.91 10.65 13.32
N PRO A 107 -16.83 9.91 12.67
CA PRO A 107 -17.02 8.50 12.96
C PRO A 107 -15.83 7.66 12.45
N PRO A 108 -15.67 6.40 12.91
CA PRO A 108 -14.80 5.45 12.22
C PRO A 108 -15.21 5.32 10.75
N THR A 109 -14.27 5.06 9.86
CA THR A 109 -14.59 4.85 8.44
C THR A 109 -15.54 3.68 8.29
N PRO A 110 -16.66 3.83 7.56
CA PRO A 110 -17.54 2.71 7.26
C PRO A 110 -16.77 1.62 6.50
N ILE A 111 -17.03 0.34 6.83
CA ILE A 111 -16.39 -0.79 6.14
C ILE A 111 -16.74 -0.76 4.64
N ALA A 112 -17.99 -0.42 4.30
CA ALA A 112 -18.44 -0.28 2.92
C ALA A 112 -17.60 0.72 2.11
N THR A 113 -17.14 1.82 2.73
CA THR A 113 -16.24 2.79 2.06
C THR A 113 -14.90 2.14 1.68
N LEU A 114 -14.34 1.31 2.57
CA LEU A 114 -13.09 0.58 2.31
C LEU A 114 -13.30 -0.50 1.24
N GLU A 115 -14.43 -1.20 1.26
CA GLU A 115 -14.79 -2.20 0.26
C GLU A 115 -14.97 -1.58 -1.13
N HIS A 116 -15.59 -0.40 -1.22
CA HIS A 116 -15.69 0.37 -2.45
C HIS A 116 -14.32 0.83 -2.95
N ALA A 117 -13.47 1.38 -2.07
CA ALA A 117 -12.10 1.76 -2.43
C ALA A 117 -11.31 0.57 -2.98
N ARG A 118 -11.43 -0.60 -2.33
CA ARG A 118 -10.81 -1.84 -2.81
C ARG A 118 -11.35 -2.27 -4.17
N LYS A 119 -12.66 -2.21 -4.37
CA LYS A 119 -13.30 -2.57 -5.64
C LYS A 119 -12.76 -1.69 -6.78
N ILE A 120 -12.71 -0.37 -6.58
CA ILE A 120 -12.18 0.59 -7.57
C ILE A 120 -10.74 0.26 -7.93
N ALA A 121 -9.87 0.03 -6.93
CA ALA A 121 -8.47 -0.28 -7.18
C ALA A 121 -8.30 -1.56 -8.00
N LEU A 122 -9.10 -2.61 -7.73
CA LEU A 122 -9.13 -3.83 -8.52
C LEU A 122 -9.65 -3.59 -9.95
N GLU A 123 -10.68 -2.77 -10.12
CA GLU A 123 -11.24 -2.40 -11.43
C GLU A 123 -10.25 -1.58 -12.29
N VAL A 124 -9.43 -0.74 -11.66
CA VAL A 124 -8.29 -0.06 -12.31
C VAL A 124 -7.21 -1.06 -12.74
N GLY A 125 -7.18 -2.25 -12.12
CA GLY A 125 -6.26 -3.34 -12.43
C GLY A 125 -5.12 -3.48 -11.43
N MET A 126 -5.21 -2.93 -10.22
CA MET A 126 -4.24 -3.21 -9.17
C MET A 126 -4.35 -4.66 -8.72
N HIS A 127 -3.21 -5.35 -8.53
CA HIS A 127 -3.20 -6.77 -8.18
C HIS A 127 -3.34 -7.03 -6.68
N TYR A 128 -2.69 -6.21 -5.86
CA TYR A 128 -2.55 -6.45 -4.43
C TYR A 128 -3.22 -5.34 -3.62
N VAL A 129 -4.52 -5.51 -3.37
CA VAL A 129 -5.35 -4.53 -2.66
C VAL A 129 -5.93 -5.14 -1.41
N SER A 130 -5.58 -4.57 -0.25
CA SER A 130 -6.04 -5.07 1.04
C SER A 130 -6.76 -4.01 1.88
N ILE A 131 -7.56 -4.49 2.83
CA ILE A 131 -8.25 -3.68 3.84
C ILE A 131 -7.64 -3.98 5.21
N GLY A 132 -7.08 -2.95 5.83
CA GLY A 132 -6.46 -2.98 7.16
C GLY A 132 -7.38 -2.39 8.24
N ASN A 133 -7.01 -2.61 9.50
CA ASN A 133 -7.75 -2.09 10.68
C ASN A 133 -9.23 -2.53 10.75
N VAL A 134 -9.56 -3.68 10.14
CA VAL A 134 -10.85 -4.35 10.26
C VAL A 134 -10.59 -5.82 10.64
N PRO A 135 -10.47 -6.15 11.93
CA PRO A 135 -10.20 -7.51 12.38
C PRO A 135 -11.21 -8.52 11.78
N GLY A 136 -10.69 -9.64 11.26
CA GLY A 136 -11.50 -10.70 10.64
C GLY A 136 -11.96 -10.43 9.19
N HIS A 137 -11.67 -9.26 8.63
CA HIS A 137 -12.10 -8.95 7.26
C HIS A 137 -11.31 -9.76 6.21
N LYS A 138 -12.00 -10.46 5.30
CA LYS A 138 -11.38 -11.31 4.27
C LYS A 138 -10.35 -10.60 3.40
N ALA A 139 -10.56 -9.30 3.13
CA ALA A 139 -9.64 -8.49 2.33
C ALA A 139 -8.39 -8.06 3.09
N ASN A 140 -8.19 -8.47 4.34
CA ASN A 140 -6.92 -8.33 5.04
C ASN A 140 -5.87 -9.35 4.52
N SER A 141 -6.33 -10.43 3.91
CA SER A 141 -5.48 -11.46 3.29
C SER A 141 -5.06 -11.06 1.87
N THR A 142 -3.95 -11.65 1.41
CA THR A 142 -3.42 -11.48 0.04
C THR A 142 -3.91 -12.61 -0.85
N TYR A 143 -4.31 -12.30 -2.07
CA TYR A 143 -4.84 -13.25 -3.05
C TYR A 143 -3.96 -13.26 -4.30
N CYS A 144 -3.89 -14.40 -4.99
CA CYS A 144 -3.18 -14.51 -6.25
C CYS A 144 -3.95 -13.77 -7.35
N PRO A 145 -3.34 -12.82 -8.08
CA PRO A 145 -4.05 -12.09 -9.14
C PRO A 145 -4.44 -12.98 -10.32
N LYS A 146 -3.73 -14.10 -10.52
CA LYS A 146 -4.01 -15.05 -11.61
C LYS A 146 -5.16 -16.03 -11.30
N CYS A 147 -5.13 -16.69 -10.14
CA CYS A 147 -6.07 -17.78 -9.83
C CYS A 147 -7.02 -17.49 -8.68
N GLY A 148 -6.94 -16.32 -8.04
CA GLY A 148 -7.83 -15.91 -6.95
C GLY A 148 -7.64 -16.65 -5.62
N ASN A 149 -6.76 -17.65 -5.52
CA ASN A 149 -6.50 -18.37 -4.28
C ASN A 149 -5.79 -17.49 -3.24
N ILE A 150 -6.06 -17.75 -1.97
CA ILE A 150 -5.41 -17.05 -0.84
C ILE A 150 -3.93 -17.40 -0.80
N LEU A 151 -3.06 -16.41 -0.97
CA LEU A 151 -1.62 -16.54 -0.85
C LEU A 151 -1.17 -16.36 0.59
N ILE A 152 -1.59 -15.29 1.26
CA ILE A 152 -1.24 -15.02 2.65
C ILE A 152 -2.54 -14.83 3.41
N SER A 153 -2.87 -15.80 4.26
CA SER A 153 -4.04 -15.71 5.14
C SER A 153 -3.67 -14.92 6.39
N ARG A 154 -4.45 -13.88 6.70
CA ARG A 154 -4.23 -13.01 7.85
C ARG A 154 -5.49 -12.83 8.68
N VAL A 155 -5.30 -12.82 10.00
CA VAL A 155 -6.27 -12.29 10.96
C VAL A 155 -5.56 -11.17 11.72
N HIS A 156 -5.94 -9.93 11.38
CA HIS A 156 -5.31 -8.74 11.92
C HIS A 156 -3.79 -8.72 11.61
N PHE A 157 -2.91 -8.81 12.62
CA PHE A 157 -1.47 -8.88 12.39
C PHE A 157 -0.93 -10.31 12.27
N MET A 158 -1.71 -11.34 12.60
CA MET A 158 -1.26 -12.73 12.59
C MET A 158 -1.36 -13.34 11.19
N VAL A 159 -0.27 -13.96 10.72
CA VAL A 159 -0.26 -14.79 9.51
C VAL A 159 -0.64 -16.21 9.89
N LEU A 160 -1.75 -16.70 9.34
CA LEU A 160 -2.23 -18.07 9.58
C LEU A 160 -1.69 -19.06 8.56
N ALA A 161 -1.42 -18.59 7.34
CA ALA A 161 -0.86 -19.41 6.27
C ALA A 161 -0.10 -18.55 5.27
N ASN A 162 0.97 -19.11 4.71
CA ASN A 162 1.69 -18.57 3.57
C ASN A 162 1.80 -19.65 2.49
N ASN A 163 1.15 -19.41 1.34
CA ASN A 163 1.09 -20.27 0.17
C ASN A 163 1.94 -19.73 -0.99
N ILE A 164 2.96 -18.92 -0.67
CA ILE A 164 3.99 -18.49 -1.61
C ILE A 164 5.21 -19.37 -1.38
N VAL A 165 5.67 -20.02 -2.44
CA VAL A 165 6.86 -20.91 -2.45
C VAL A 165 7.83 -20.33 -3.46
N GLU A 166 9.03 -19.93 -3.01
CA GLU A 166 10.09 -19.37 -3.88
C GLU A 166 9.58 -18.23 -4.77
N GLY A 167 8.78 -17.33 -4.19
CA GLY A 167 8.18 -16.20 -4.91
C GLY A 167 7.09 -16.58 -5.91
N ARG A 168 6.52 -17.78 -5.83
CA ARG A 168 5.45 -18.24 -6.71
C ARG A 168 4.22 -18.71 -5.94
N CYS A 169 3.05 -18.51 -6.54
CA CYS A 169 1.79 -19.07 -6.04
C CYS A 169 1.87 -20.59 -6.02
N LYS A 170 1.71 -21.20 -4.84
CA LYS A 170 1.70 -22.67 -4.66
C LYS A 170 0.65 -23.39 -5.52
N PHE A 171 -0.42 -22.69 -5.93
CA PHE A 171 -1.56 -23.29 -6.63
C PHE A 171 -1.46 -23.23 -8.16
N CYS A 172 -0.88 -22.16 -8.72
CA CYS A 172 -0.88 -21.93 -10.17
C CYS A 172 0.49 -21.54 -10.75
N GLY A 173 1.52 -21.46 -9.91
CA GLY A 173 2.89 -21.12 -10.30
C GLY A 173 3.12 -19.67 -10.74
N HIS A 174 2.09 -18.82 -10.68
CA HIS A 174 2.23 -17.40 -10.99
C HIS A 174 3.27 -16.75 -10.09
N GLU A 175 4.17 -15.98 -10.68
CA GLU A 175 5.17 -15.21 -9.96
C GLU A 175 4.49 -14.14 -9.12
N ILE A 176 4.89 -14.04 -7.86
CA ILE A 176 4.36 -13.07 -6.92
C ILE A 176 5.51 -12.09 -6.64
N PRO A 177 5.34 -10.80 -6.93
CA PRO A 177 6.36 -9.80 -6.65
C PRO A 177 6.52 -9.65 -5.13
N GLY A 178 7.75 -9.45 -4.68
CA GLY A 178 8.07 -9.33 -3.27
C GLY A 178 9.52 -9.68 -3.01
N ILE A 179 9.89 -9.69 -1.72
CA ILE A 179 11.23 -10.06 -1.28
C ILE A 179 11.20 -11.48 -0.76
N TRP A 180 11.62 -12.40 -1.60
CA TRP A 180 11.72 -13.83 -1.30
C TRP A 180 13.20 -14.15 -1.17
N ARG A 181 13.75 -14.02 0.03
CA ARG A 181 15.16 -14.39 0.24
C ARG A 181 15.27 -15.90 0.23
N ASP A 182 16.13 -16.41 -0.64
CA ASP A 182 16.75 -17.71 -0.40
C ASP A 182 17.58 -17.61 0.88
N ILE A 183 17.35 -18.51 1.82
CA ILE A 183 18.09 -18.57 3.10
C ILE A 183 19.61 -18.78 2.85
N ASN A 184 20.02 -19.13 1.63
CA ASN A 184 21.41 -19.38 1.22
C ASN A 184 22.08 -18.24 0.43
N SER A 185 21.38 -17.13 0.17
CA SER A 185 21.90 -16.02 -0.64
C SER A 185 22.29 -14.84 0.27
N THR A 186 23.49 -14.92 0.85
CA THR A 186 24.16 -13.74 1.41
C THR A 186 24.49 -12.81 0.24
N ARG A 187 23.80 -11.66 0.15
CA ARG A 187 24.20 -10.58 -0.76
C ARG A 187 25.64 -10.20 -0.44
N SER A 188 26.54 -10.46 -1.39
CA SER A 188 27.88 -9.90 -1.41
C SER A 188 27.76 -8.37 -1.44
N SER A 189 28.11 -7.74 -0.32
CA SER A 189 28.29 -6.29 -0.21
C SER A 189 29.43 -5.85 -1.11
N HIS A 190 29.14 -5.01 -2.09
CA HIS A 190 30.11 -4.15 -2.76
C HIS A 190 29.99 -2.73 -2.21
#